data_AF-A0A7X4ESY6-F1
#
_entry.id   AF-A0A7X4ESY6-F1
#
_cell.length_a   1.000
_cell.length_b   1.000
_cell.length_c   1.000
_cell.angle_alpha   90.00
_cell.angle_beta   90.00
_cell.angle_gamma   90.00
#
_symmetry.space_group_name_H-M   'P 1'
#
loop_
_entity.id
_entity.type
_entity.pdbx_description
1 polymer ?
#
loop_
_entity_poly.entity_id
_entity_poly.type
_entity_poly.pdbx_seq_one_letter_code
_entity_poly.pdbx_strand_id
1 'polypeptide(L)'
;MNRSFSSEFLYQVFALIIAVIVVHAVYVTLIRPQATAIMAEQAMLIEQDETYTPERSLYVLIRDFEQEACFVLMFWAFSIMGFKAFRAVGERKLLQEELVPVPEGVRILPEDTREYARNIQSLPDQLRGMLLPRVMLSSLERFGATRNVPDVSSVAMT
;
A
#
# COMPACT_ATOMS: atom_id res chain seq x y z
N MET A 1 17.76 -7.70 -11.91
CA MET A 1 17.01 -7.62 -10.65
C MET A 1 16.10 -6.40 -10.73
N ASN A 2 14.78 -6.58 -10.78
CA ASN A 2 13.82 -5.49 -11.05
C ASN A 2 13.90 -4.41 -9.96
N ARG A 3 14.23 -3.17 -10.34
CA ARG A 3 14.40 -2.04 -9.40
C ARG A 3 13.18 -1.80 -8.51
N SER A 4 11.97 -2.10 -9.00
CA SER A 4 10.72 -1.95 -8.26
C SER A 4 10.58 -2.91 -7.06
N PHE A 5 11.01 -4.17 -7.22
CA PHE A 5 10.97 -5.17 -6.15
C PHE A 5 11.93 -4.79 -5.02
N SER A 6 13.10 -4.25 -5.40
CA SER A 6 14.08 -3.75 -4.44
C SER A 6 13.57 -2.53 -3.67
N SER A 7 12.89 -1.59 -4.32
CA SER A 7 12.37 -0.38 -3.65
C SER A 7 11.17 -0.67 -2.73
N GLU A 8 10.25 -1.53 -3.15
CA GLU A 8 9.10 -1.91 -2.31
C GLU A 8 9.57 -2.69 -1.09
N PHE A 9 10.45 -3.67 -1.26
CA PHE A 9 11.03 -4.41 -0.14
C PHE A 9 11.77 -3.48 0.84
N LEU A 10 12.59 -2.56 0.32
CA LEU A 10 13.33 -1.61 1.15
C LEU A 10 12.39 -0.71 1.96
N TYR A 11 11.33 -0.20 1.33
CA TYR A 11 10.29 0.57 2.01
C TYR A 11 9.63 -0.24 3.14
N GLN A 12 9.26 -1.50 2.88
CA GLN A 12 8.61 -2.35 3.88
C GLN A 12 9.51 -2.63 5.09
N VAL A 13 10.80 -2.87 4.87
CA VAL A 13 11.79 -3.10 5.94
C VAL A 13 11.97 -1.84 6.79
N PHE A 14 12.16 -0.67 6.15
CA PHE A 14 12.30 0.59 6.90
C PHE A 14 11.01 0.96 7.64
N ALA A 15 9.85 0.75 7.03
CA ALA A 15 8.56 0.97 7.69
C ALA A 15 8.41 0.12 8.96
N LEU A 16 8.84 -1.16 8.91
CA LEU A 16 8.85 -2.02 10.09
C LEU A 16 9.79 -1.51 11.17
N ILE A 17 11.03 -1.15 10.81
CA ILE A 17 12.02 -0.64 11.75
C ILE A 17 11.52 0.63 12.44
N ILE A 18 10.97 1.57 11.66
CA ILE A 18 10.41 2.82 12.19
C ILE A 18 9.22 2.52 13.11
N ALA A 19 8.31 1.63 12.72
CA ALA A 19 7.17 1.24 13.55
C ALA A 19 7.61 0.65 14.90
N VAL A 20 8.61 -0.25 14.89
CA VAL A 20 9.20 -0.80 16.12
C VAL A 20 9.76 0.31 16.99
N ILE A 21 10.63 1.18 16.44
CA ILE A 21 11.29 2.23 17.22
C ILE A 21 10.27 3.19 17.84
N VAL A 22 9.31 3.68 17.05
CA VAL A 22 8.32 4.66 17.50
C VAL A 22 7.41 4.07 18.56
N VAL A 23 6.84 2.88 18.32
CA VAL A 23 5.95 2.24 19.28
C VAL A 23 6.70 1.88 20.55
N HIS A 24 7.88 1.28 20.45
CA HIS A 24 8.69 0.91 21.61
C HIS A 24 9.07 2.13 22.45
N ALA A 25 9.48 3.23 21.81
CA ALA A 25 9.80 4.47 22.51
C ALA A 25 8.60 5.00 23.30
N VAL A 26 7.39 5.02 22.72
CA VAL A 26 6.16 5.41 23.41
C VAL A 26 5.85 4.46 24.58
N TYR A 27 6.07 3.16 24.39
CA TYR A 27 5.84 2.16 25.42
C TYR A 27 6.74 2.32 26.64
N VAL A 28 8.04 2.51 26.42
CA VAL A 28 9.04 2.63 27.48
C VAL A 28 8.96 3.98 28.19
N THR A 29 8.69 5.06 27.46
CA THR A 29 8.72 6.43 28.03
C THR A 29 7.39 6.86 28.65
N LEU A 30 6.26 6.37 28.14
CA LEU A 30 4.93 6.84 28.57
C LEU A 30 4.07 5.71 29.11
N ILE A 31 3.83 4.64 28.33
CA ILE A 31 2.78 3.67 28.66
C ILE A 31 3.12 2.86 29.90
N ARG A 32 4.29 2.20 29.94
CA ARG A 32 4.67 1.33 31.05
C ARG A 32 4.88 2.11 32.35
N PRO A 33 5.59 3.26 32.37
CA PRO A 33 5.73 4.05 33.60
C PRO A 33 4.38 4.50 34.17
N GLN A 34 3.47 5.00 33.33
CA GLN A 34 2.14 5.42 33.77
C GLN A 34 1.31 4.25 34.28
N ALA A 35 1.34 3.11 33.59
CA ALA A 35 0.65 1.90 34.03
C ALA A 35 1.15 1.44 35.41
N THR A 36 2.47 1.43 35.63
CA THR A 36 3.07 1.05 36.91
C THR A 36 2.68 2.03 38.03
N ALA A 37 2.68 3.34 37.77
CA ALA A 37 2.29 4.35 38.75
C ALA A 37 0.82 4.17 39.18
N ILE A 38 -0.09 4.01 38.21
CA ILE A 38 -1.53 3.82 38.46
C ILE A 38 -1.77 2.52 39.24
N MET A 39 -1.09 1.43 38.88
CA MET A 39 -1.23 0.17 39.60
C MET A 39 -0.71 0.24 41.03
N ALA A 40 0.37 0.99 41.28
CA ALA A 40 0.90 1.18 42.63
C ALA A 40 -0.06 1.99 43.51
N GLU A 41 -0.64 3.06 42.96
CA GLU A 41 -1.67 3.85 43.65
C GLU A 41 -2.92 3.00 43.96
N GLN A 42 -3.40 2.24 42.98
CA GLN A 42 -4.54 1.35 43.18
C GLN A 42 -4.27 0.27 44.23
N ALA A 43 -3.05 -0.30 44.26
CA ALA A 43 -2.68 -1.27 45.28
C ALA A 43 -2.72 -0.69 46.70
N MET A 44 -2.27 0.56 46.89
CA MET A 44 -2.34 1.25 48.18
C MET A 44 -3.79 1.51 48.62
N LEU A 45 -4.67 1.89 47.69
CA LEU A 45 -6.08 2.14 48.00
C LEU A 45 -6.83 0.86 48.37
N ILE A 46 -6.52 -0.26 47.71
CA ILE A 46 -7.07 -1.58 48.05
C ILE A 46 -6.63 -2.02 49.45
N GLU A 47 -5.38 -1.74 49.84
CA GLU A 47 -4.88 -2.09 51.17
C GLU A 47 -5.50 -1.24 52.29
N GLN A 48 -5.88 0.00 51.99
CA GLN A 48 -6.53 0.91 52.94
C GLN A 48 -8.05 0.68 53.05
N ASP A 49 -8.70 0.27 51.96
CA ASP A 49 -10.14 0.06 51.88
C ASP A 49 -10.47 -1.24 51.13
N GLU A 50 -10.91 -2.26 51.86
CA GLU A 50 -11.29 -3.57 51.32
C GLU A 50 -12.52 -3.50 50.39
N THR A 51 -13.29 -2.41 50.45
CA THR A 51 -14.43 -2.16 49.54
C THR A 51 -14.07 -1.33 48.31
N TYR A 52 -12.80 -0.94 48.15
CA TYR A 52 -12.34 -0.14 47.02
C TYR A 52 -12.43 -0.93 45.70
N THR A 53 -13.01 -0.30 44.68
CA THR A 53 -13.11 -0.87 43.33
C THR A 53 -12.18 -0.11 42.37
N PRO A 54 -11.15 -0.76 41.81
CA PRO A 54 -10.19 -0.07 40.97
C PRO A 54 -10.81 0.38 39.65
N GLU A 55 -10.58 1.65 39.30
CA GLU A 55 -11.00 2.21 38.02
C GLU A 55 -10.17 1.64 36.85
N ARG A 56 -10.82 1.44 35.70
CA ARG A 56 -10.14 0.94 34.49
C ARG A 56 -9.28 2.04 33.88
N SER A 57 -7.98 1.82 33.83
CA SER A 57 -7.03 2.70 33.15
C SER A 57 -6.66 2.18 31.77
N LEU A 58 -6.68 3.07 30.76
CA LEU A 58 -6.22 2.76 29.41
C LEU A 58 -4.74 2.35 29.38
N TYR A 59 -3.88 3.02 30.17
CA TYR A 59 -2.46 2.69 30.24
C TYR A 59 -2.23 1.27 30.77
N VAL A 60 -3.00 0.87 31.79
CA VAL A 60 -2.92 -0.48 32.36
C VAL A 60 -3.43 -1.52 31.36
N LEU A 61 -4.49 -1.21 30.59
CA LEU A 61 -5.04 -2.10 29.59
C LEU A 61 -4.06 -2.40 28.43
N ILE A 62 -3.31 -1.40 27.98
CA ILE A 62 -2.42 -1.54 26.81
C ILE A 62 -0.96 -1.84 27.15
N ARG A 63 -0.59 -1.97 28.44
CA ARG A 63 0.83 -2.08 28.87
C ARG A 63 1.55 -3.34 28.41
N ASP A 64 0.81 -4.38 28.07
CA ASP A 64 1.36 -5.71 27.83
C ASP A 64 2.13 -5.79 26.51
N PHE A 65 3.12 -6.69 26.45
CA PHE A 65 3.97 -6.88 25.26
C PHE A 65 3.17 -7.34 24.03
N GLU A 66 2.05 -8.04 24.22
CA GLU A 66 1.16 -8.42 23.12
C GLU A 66 0.59 -7.18 22.41
N GLN A 67 0.17 -6.18 23.18
CA GLN A 67 -0.41 -4.95 22.61
C GLN A 67 0.67 -4.12 21.92
N GLU A 68 1.87 -4.06 22.48
CA GLU A 68 3.03 -3.42 21.85
C GLU A 68 3.31 -4.05 20.48
N ALA A 69 3.40 -5.37 20.41
CA ALA A 69 3.61 -6.10 19.16
C ALA A 69 2.45 -5.88 18.17
N CYS A 70 1.21 -5.87 18.67
CA CYS A 70 0.02 -5.62 17.86
C CYS A 70 0.08 -4.23 17.21
N PHE A 71 0.42 -3.18 17.95
CA PHE A 71 0.55 -1.83 17.40
C PHE A 71 1.68 -1.72 16.37
N VAL A 72 2.83 -2.34 16.63
CA VAL A 72 3.93 -2.40 15.66
C VAL A 72 3.45 -3.01 14.34
N LEU A 73 2.81 -4.18 14.41
CA LEU A 73 2.33 -4.89 13.22
C LEU A 73 1.20 -4.12 12.51
N MET A 74 0.32 -3.47 13.26
CA MET A 74 -0.75 -2.61 12.73
C MET A 74 -0.16 -1.45 11.93
N PHE A 75 0.77 -0.69 12.50
CA PHE A 75 1.40 0.44 11.79
C PHE A 75 2.20 -0.02 10.57
N TRP A 76 2.85 -1.18 10.67
CA TRP A 76 3.55 -1.78 9.54
C TRP A 76 2.57 -2.18 8.43
N ALA A 77 1.47 -2.86 8.75
CA ALA A 77 0.44 -3.24 7.80
C ALA A 77 -0.21 -2.01 7.14
N PHE A 78 -0.51 -0.96 7.90
CA PHE A 78 -1.01 0.31 7.38
C PHE A 78 -0.02 0.97 6.42
N SER A 79 1.29 0.91 6.71
CA SER A 79 2.32 1.44 5.81
C SER A 79 2.38 0.67 4.48
N ILE A 80 2.25 -0.67 4.51
CA ILE A 80 2.18 -1.51 3.31
C ILE A 80 0.92 -1.21 2.50
N MET A 81 -0.24 -1.20 3.16
CA MET A 81 -1.52 -0.94 2.51
C MET A 81 -1.58 0.47 1.92
N GLY A 82 -1.08 1.47 2.63
CA GLY A 82 -0.99 2.85 2.15
C GLY A 82 -0.15 2.94 0.87
N PHE A 83 1.05 2.34 0.87
CA PHE A 83 1.90 2.30 -0.33
C PHE A 83 1.18 1.69 -1.55
N LYS A 84 0.52 0.55 -1.36
CA LYS A 84 -0.25 -0.11 -2.43
C LYS A 84 -1.48 0.69 -2.85
N ALA A 85 -2.17 1.33 -1.91
CA ALA A 85 -3.33 2.17 -2.18
C ALA A 85 -2.96 3.37 -3.06
N PHE A 86 -1.84 4.06 -2.77
CA PHE A 86 -1.37 5.16 -3.61
C PHE A 86 -1.08 4.71 -5.05
N ARG A 87 -0.46 3.54 -5.24
CA ARG A 87 -0.24 2.97 -6.58
C ARG A 87 -1.55 2.63 -7.30
N ALA A 88 -2.49 2.01 -6.59
CA ALA A 88 -3.80 1.66 -7.13
C ALA A 88 -4.64 2.90 -7.53
N VAL A 89 -4.57 3.98 -6.75
CA VAL A 89 -5.22 5.25 -7.10
C VAL A 89 -4.60 5.86 -8.36
N GLY A 90 -3.27 5.77 -8.53
CA GLY A 90 -2.59 6.19 -9.75
C GLY A 90 -3.06 5.42 -10.99
N GLU A 91 -3.14 4.09 -10.91
CA GLU A 91 -3.69 3.22 -11.97
C GLU A 91 -5.14 3.58 -12.29
N ARG A 92 -5.97 3.82 -11.26
CA ARG A 92 -7.38 4.20 -11.45
C ARG A 92 -7.53 5.54 -12.16
N LYS A 93 -6.67 6.52 -11.86
CA LYS A 93 -6.67 7.80 -12.56
C LYS A 93 -6.34 7.61 -14.04
N LEU A 94 -5.38 6.74 -14.36
CA LEU A 94 -4.97 6.47 -15.72
C LEU A 94 -6.06 5.81 -16.58
N LEU A 95 -6.95 5.01 -15.97
CA LEU A 95 -8.15 4.48 -16.63
C LEU A 95 -9.14 5.56 -17.06
N GLN A 96 -9.06 6.76 -16.48
CA GLN A 96 -9.92 7.90 -16.84
C GLN A 96 -9.30 8.80 -17.89
N GLU A 97 -8.02 8.61 -18.21
CA GLU A 97 -7.30 9.40 -19.21
C GLU A 97 -7.51 8.80 -20.61
N GLU A 98 -7.70 9.65 -21.61
CA GLU A 98 -7.78 9.23 -23.00
C GLU A 98 -6.37 8.98 -23.56
N LEU A 99 -5.86 7.76 -23.34
CA LEU A 99 -4.51 7.36 -23.77
C LEU A 99 -4.38 7.23 -25.29
N VAL A 100 -5.49 6.88 -25.95
CA VAL A 100 -5.56 6.67 -27.39
C VAL A 100 -6.81 7.38 -27.91
N PRO A 101 -6.67 8.49 -28.66
CA PRO A 101 -7.80 9.22 -29.17
C PRO A 101 -8.43 8.48 -30.35
N VAL A 102 -9.44 7.65 -30.07
CA VAL A 102 -10.22 6.94 -31.09
C VAL A 102 -11.65 7.47 -31.06
N PRO A 103 -12.13 8.12 -32.14
CA PRO A 103 -13.52 8.56 -32.21
C PRO A 103 -14.49 7.38 -32.08
N GLU A 104 -15.63 7.61 -31.42
CA GLU A 104 -16.65 6.58 -31.28
C GLU A 104 -17.09 6.03 -32.64
N GLY A 105 -17.20 4.70 -32.74
CA GLY A 105 -17.60 4.00 -33.97
C GLY A 105 -16.49 3.81 -35.01
N VAL A 106 -15.28 4.33 -34.77
CA VAL A 106 -14.12 4.09 -35.65
C VAL A 106 -13.45 2.76 -35.30
N ARG A 107 -13.17 1.95 -36.32
CA ARG A 107 -12.39 0.72 -36.17
C ARG A 107 -10.91 1.03 -36.19
N ILE A 108 -10.15 0.43 -35.29
CA ILE A 108 -8.69 0.48 -35.30
C ILE A 108 -8.20 -0.52 -36.36
N LEU A 109 -7.45 -0.05 -37.34
CA LEU A 109 -6.80 -0.92 -38.32
C LEU A 109 -5.38 -1.30 -37.85
N PRO A 110 -4.82 -2.43 -38.32
CA PRO A 110 -3.44 -2.80 -38.02
C PRO A 110 -2.43 -1.71 -38.37
N GLU A 111 -2.69 -0.93 -39.42
CA GLU A 111 -1.86 0.18 -39.89
C GLU A 111 -1.82 1.34 -38.87
N ASP A 112 -2.91 1.57 -38.13
CA ASP A 112 -3.03 2.67 -37.15
C ASP A 112 -2.31 2.34 -35.82
N THR A 113 -2.05 1.06 -35.55
CA THR A 113 -1.51 0.59 -34.25
C THR A 113 -0.18 1.24 -33.88
N ARG A 114 0.67 1.55 -34.87
CA ARG A 114 1.97 2.18 -34.67
C ARG A 114 1.87 3.64 -34.22
N GLU A 115 0.83 4.35 -34.64
CA GLU A 115 0.57 5.73 -34.21
C GLU A 115 0.07 5.75 -32.77
N TYR A 116 -0.92 4.91 -32.46
CA TYR A 116 -1.45 4.77 -31.11
C TYR A 116 -0.42 4.26 -30.10
N ALA A 117 0.45 3.33 -30.50
CA ALA A 117 1.55 2.87 -29.66
C ALA A 117 2.55 3.99 -29.32
N ARG A 118 2.81 4.92 -30.26
CA ARG A 118 3.69 6.07 -30.02
C ARG A 118 3.13 7.04 -28.99
N ASN A 119 1.81 7.26 -28.98
CA ASN A 119 1.16 8.07 -27.96
C ASN A 119 1.39 7.48 -26.57
N ILE A 120 1.23 6.16 -26.41
CA ILE A 120 1.50 5.46 -25.15
C ILE A 120 2.99 5.47 -24.78
N GLN A 121 3.89 5.32 -25.76
CA GLN A 121 5.34 5.41 -25.54
C GLN A 121 5.81 6.82 -25.15
N SER A 122 5.05 7.86 -25.49
CA SER A 122 5.37 9.24 -25.09
C SER A 122 5.09 9.55 -23.62
N LEU A 123 4.35 8.67 -22.92
CA LEU A 123 4.06 8.83 -21.49
C LEU A 123 5.34 8.79 -20.66
N PRO A 124 5.41 9.53 -19.54
CA PRO A 124 6.49 9.41 -18.55
C PRO A 124 6.74 7.96 -18.15
N ASP A 125 8.00 7.59 -17.92
CA ASP A 125 8.39 6.20 -17.65
C ASP A 125 7.66 5.59 -16.43
N GLN A 126 7.34 6.41 -15.41
CA GLN A 126 6.55 5.96 -14.25
C GLN A 126 5.13 5.56 -14.62
N LEU A 127 4.50 6.26 -15.57
CA LEU A 127 3.15 5.95 -16.05
C LEU A 127 3.20 4.81 -17.07
N ARG A 128 4.20 4.76 -17.95
CA ARG A 128 4.34 3.68 -18.95
C ARG A 128 4.53 2.31 -18.31
N GLY A 129 5.15 2.26 -17.14
CA GLY A 129 5.32 1.03 -16.35
C GLY A 129 4.07 0.55 -15.61
N MET A 130 2.97 1.30 -15.65
CA MET A 130 1.68 0.91 -15.10
C MET A 130 1.01 -0.18 -15.94
N LEU A 131 0.03 -0.86 -15.37
CA LEU A 131 -0.63 -2.01 -15.99
C LEU A 131 -1.29 -1.63 -17.32
N LEU A 132 -2.10 -0.57 -17.32
CA LEU A 132 -2.90 -0.20 -18.48
C LEU A 132 -2.05 0.16 -19.72
N PRO A 133 -1.06 1.07 -19.66
CA PRO A 133 -0.20 1.38 -20.80
C PRO A 133 0.59 0.18 -21.30
N ARG A 134 1.09 -0.66 -20.38
CA ARG A 134 1.86 -1.85 -20.75
C ARG A 134 0.98 -2.85 -21.52
N VAL A 135 -0.22 -3.13 -21.02
CA VAL A 135 -1.17 -4.02 -21.70
C VAL A 135 -1.58 -3.43 -23.05
N MET A 136 -1.97 -2.15 -23.10
CA MET A 136 -2.35 -1.49 -24.36
C MET A 136 -1.22 -1.50 -25.38
N LEU A 137 0.02 -1.19 -24.97
CA LEU A 137 1.18 -1.19 -25.85
C LEU A 137 1.43 -2.59 -26.43
N SER A 138 1.50 -3.62 -25.57
CA SER A 138 1.70 -4.99 -26.03
C SER A 138 0.52 -5.52 -26.87
N SER A 139 -0.71 -5.08 -26.58
CA SER A 139 -1.90 -5.40 -27.37
C SER A 139 -1.86 -4.77 -28.77
N LEU A 140 -1.47 -3.49 -28.89
CA LEU A 140 -1.33 -2.80 -30.17
C LEU A 140 -0.20 -3.39 -31.01
N GLU A 141 0.95 -3.67 -30.39
CA GLU A 141 2.09 -4.31 -31.06
C GLU A 141 1.70 -5.70 -31.61
N ARG A 142 1.00 -6.51 -30.81
CA ARG A 142 0.56 -7.83 -31.24
C ARG A 142 -0.51 -7.76 -32.33
N PHE A 143 -1.51 -6.88 -32.20
CA PHE A 143 -2.53 -6.69 -33.24
C PHE A 143 -1.93 -6.19 -34.55
N GLY A 144 -1.00 -5.24 -34.50
CA GLY A 144 -0.29 -4.75 -35.68
C GLY A 144 0.52 -5.84 -36.39
N ALA A 145 1.11 -6.77 -35.62
CA ALA A 145 1.89 -7.87 -36.15
C ALA A 145 1.03 -9.02 -36.73
N THR A 146 -0.03 -9.44 -36.02
CA THR A 146 -0.83 -10.60 -36.40
C THR A 146 -2.03 -10.27 -37.29
N ARG A 147 -2.45 -8.99 -37.31
CA ARG A 147 -3.71 -8.52 -37.92
C ARG A 147 -4.95 -9.29 -37.42
N ASN A 148 -4.85 -9.89 -36.24
CA ASN A 148 -5.84 -10.81 -35.70
C ASN A 148 -6.25 -10.39 -34.28
N VAL A 149 -7.52 -10.02 -34.12
CA VAL A 149 -8.09 -9.54 -32.85
C VAL A 149 -8.01 -10.61 -31.74
N PRO A 150 -8.39 -11.88 -31.98
CA PRO A 150 -8.18 -12.97 -31.03
C PRO A 150 -6.78 -13.05 -30.40
N ASP A 151 -5.71 -12.80 -31.17
CA ASP A 151 -4.34 -12.93 -30.68
C ASP A 151 -4.01 -11.91 -29.57
N VAL A 152 -4.73 -10.80 -29.52
CA VAL A 152 -4.58 -9.75 -28.50
C VAL A 152 -4.91 -10.27 -27.10
N SER A 153 -5.89 -11.18 -26.98
CA SER A 153 -6.35 -11.72 -25.69
C SER A 153 -5.24 -12.39 -24.87
N SER A 154 -4.29 -13.01 -25.57
CA SER A 154 -3.15 -13.70 -24.93
C SER A 154 -2.11 -12.76 -24.30
N VAL A 155 -2.20 -11.45 -24.56
CA VAL A 155 -1.37 -10.42 -23.92
C VAL A 155 -1.96 -9.99 -22.57
N ALA A 156 -3.29 -10.00 -22.44
CA ALA A 156 -3.96 -9.66 -21.19
C ALA A 156 -3.81 -10.73 -20.10
N MET A 157 -3.31 -11.92 -20.46
CA MET A 157 -3.10 -13.06 -19.56
C MET A 157 -1.68 -13.17 -19.00
N THR A 158 -0.77 -12.22 -19.34
CA THR A 158 0.65 -12.22 -18.93
C THR A 158 1.02 -10.99 -18.11
#